data_AF-A0A0R3QBI3-F1
#
_entry.id   AF-A0A0R3QBI3-F1
#
_cell.length_a   1.000
_cell.length_b   1.000
_cell.length_c   1.000
_cell.angle_alpha   90.00
_cell.angle_beta   90.00
_cell.angle_gamma   90.00
#
_symmetry.space_group_name_H-M   'P 1'
#
loop_
_entity.id
_entity.type
_entity.pdbx_description
1 polymer ?
#
loop_
_entity_poly.entity_id
_entity_poly.type
_entity_poly.pdbx_seq_one_letter_code
_entity_poly.pdbx_strand_id
1 'polypeptide(L)'
;MKYNYAFIHFLLLQLLSYSNAIAYHLSSDDNFKWLSPFDNRSKLAALCTQNNRQLVMHRSGITLLYRLFQHDALCSPEIERYVPSRHISLVWFMQALQYCEVNHVLNWKRPEIHYNRTFQVLITRAAFALVCQEINDINLYGLMKYADLFRILFEDNNTDRRIICQQIQNTNNDLFQRCLADKPNNKLYLLNKVF
;
A
#
# COMPACT_ATOMS: atom_id res chain seq x y z
N MET A 1 -15.76 8.13 -7.13
CA MET A 1 -15.62 6.99 -6.20
C MET A 1 -14.51 7.31 -5.21
N LYS A 2 -14.84 7.56 -3.94
CA LYS A 2 -13.91 7.99 -2.87
C LYS A 2 -13.84 6.91 -1.77
N TYR A 3 -13.51 5.67 -2.13
CA TYR A 3 -13.36 4.58 -1.16
C TYR A 3 -12.31 3.59 -1.67
N ASN A 4 -11.08 3.65 -1.12
CA ASN A 4 -10.10 2.55 -1.15
C ASN A 4 -8.81 2.83 -0.35
N TYR A 5 -8.55 4.07 0.07
CA TYR A 5 -7.32 4.42 0.80
C TYR A 5 -7.21 3.74 2.18
N ALA A 6 -8.32 3.66 2.94
CA ALA A 6 -8.31 3.04 4.27
C ALA A 6 -7.99 1.53 4.26
N PHE A 7 -8.40 0.82 3.20
CA PHE A 7 -8.16 -0.61 3.02
C PHE A 7 -6.69 -0.90 2.70
N ILE A 8 -6.11 -0.17 1.75
CA ILE A 8 -4.68 -0.28 1.40
C ILE A 8 -3.83 0.05 2.63
N HIS A 9 -4.23 1.08 3.38
CA HIS A 9 -3.53 1.50 4.58
C HIS A 9 -3.58 0.43 5.70
N PHE A 10 -4.74 -0.18 5.95
CA PHE A 10 -4.89 -1.26 6.93
C PHE A 10 -4.15 -2.55 6.52
N LEU A 11 -4.20 -2.92 5.23
CA LEU A 11 -3.46 -4.07 4.70
C LEU A 11 -1.96 -3.85 4.76
N LEU A 12 -1.47 -2.67 4.37
CA LEU A 12 -0.07 -2.31 4.56
C LEU A 12 0.30 -2.48 6.04
N LEU A 13 -0.44 -1.87 6.98
CA LEU A 13 -0.16 -2.00 8.42
C LEU A 13 -0.16 -3.45 8.94
N GLN A 14 -1.06 -4.31 8.47
CA GLN A 14 -1.09 -5.74 8.84
C GLN A 14 0.04 -6.56 8.18
N LEU A 15 0.33 -6.34 6.90
CA LEU A 15 1.44 -6.99 6.19
C LEU A 15 2.81 -6.54 6.70
N LEU A 16 2.88 -5.33 7.28
CA LEU A 16 4.07 -4.77 7.91
C LEU A 16 4.35 -5.34 9.31
N SER A 17 3.35 -5.92 9.96
CA SER A 17 3.47 -6.52 11.30
C SER A 17 3.62 -8.04 11.28
N TYR A 18 3.25 -8.71 10.17
CA TYR A 18 3.40 -10.16 10.00
C TYR A 18 4.35 -10.50 8.85
N SER A 19 5.54 -10.96 9.21
CA SER A 19 6.48 -11.56 8.25
C SER A 19 6.12 -13.02 8.02
N ASN A 20 5.07 -13.32 7.26
CA ASN A 20 4.90 -14.68 6.72
C ASN A 20 4.67 -14.67 5.22
N ALA A 21 5.24 -15.70 4.58
CA ALA A 21 5.29 -15.87 3.14
C ALA A 21 3.90 -16.20 2.60
N ILE A 22 3.50 -15.46 1.57
CA ILE A 22 2.52 -15.97 0.62
C ILE A 22 3.24 -15.99 -0.73
N ALA A 23 3.31 -17.18 -1.31
CA ALA A 23 3.87 -17.41 -2.64
C ALA A 23 2.71 -17.34 -3.63
N TYR A 24 2.84 -16.51 -4.66
CA TYR A 24 1.85 -16.41 -5.73
C TYR A 24 2.51 -16.49 -7.10
N HIS A 25 1.75 -17.01 -8.06
CA HIS A 25 2.18 -17.31 -9.41
C HIS A 25 2.19 -16.06 -10.28
N LEU A 26 3.28 -15.87 -11.04
CA LEU A 26 3.38 -14.93 -12.15
C LEU A 26 2.35 -15.29 -13.23
N SER A 27 1.30 -14.48 -13.35
CA SER A 27 0.58 -14.37 -14.61
C SER A 27 1.41 -13.52 -15.58
N SER A 28 1.89 -14.15 -16.64
CA SER A 28 2.51 -13.52 -17.81
C SER A 28 1.42 -13.06 -18.78
N ASP A 29 1.68 -11.92 -19.44
CA ASP A 29 0.92 -11.41 -20.60
C ASP A 29 -0.40 -10.67 -20.36
N ASP A 30 -0.40 -9.64 -19.53
CA ASP A 30 -1.34 -8.54 -19.71
C ASP A 30 -0.63 -7.19 -19.56
N ASN A 31 -0.95 -6.24 -20.45
CA ASN A 31 -0.59 -4.84 -20.28
C ASN A 31 -1.12 -4.37 -18.92
N PHE A 32 -0.24 -4.33 -17.91
CA PHE A 32 -0.64 -4.06 -16.54
C PHE A 32 -1.40 -2.73 -16.46
N LYS A 33 -2.68 -2.80 -16.10
CA LYS A 33 -3.49 -1.63 -15.80
C LYS A 33 -3.42 -1.38 -14.30
N TRP A 34 -2.84 -0.25 -13.93
CA TRP A 34 -2.70 0.13 -12.54
C TRP A 34 -3.84 1.05 -12.11
N LEU A 35 -4.23 0.96 -10.84
CA LEU A 35 -5.09 1.92 -10.19
C LEU A 35 -4.41 3.28 -10.08
N SER A 36 -5.24 4.32 -10.02
CA SER A 36 -4.79 5.65 -9.66
C SER A 36 -4.02 5.65 -8.32
N PRO A 37 -2.89 6.38 -8.22
CA PRO A 37 -2.35 7.34 -9.21
C PRO A 37 -1.38 6.74 -10.24
N PHE A 38 -1.16 5.43 -10.26
CA PHE A 38 -0.21 4.77 -11.16
C PHE A 38 -0.73 4.62 -12.61
N ASP A 39 -1.91 5.16 -12.91
CA ASP A 39 -2.45 5.33 -14.27
C ASP A 39 -1.97 6.64 -14.93
N ASN A 40 -1.31 7.53 -14.18
CA ASN A 40 -0.85 8.83 -14.66
C ASN A 40 0.43 8.72 -15.51
N ARG A 41 0.26 8.69 -16.84
CA ARG A 41 1.36 8.53 -17.80
C ARG A 41 2.44 9.62 -17.72
N SER A 42 2.09 10.88 -17.44
CA SER A 42 3.08 11.96 -17.41
C SER A 42 3.98 11.87 -16.17
N LYS A 43 3.39 11.55 -15.00
CA LYS A 43 4.15 11.30 -13.77
C LYS A 43 5.00 10.03 -13.90
N LEU A 44 4.49 8.98 -14.54
CA LEU A 44 5.27 7.77 -14.84
C LEU A 44 6.44 8.05 -15.78
N ALA A 45 6.26 8.83 -16.85
CA ALA A 45 7.35 9.20 -17.76
C ALA A 45 8.49 9.96 -17.04
N ALA A 46 8.14 10.85 -16.10
CA ALA A 46 9.12 11.54 -15.27
C ALA A 46 9.76 10.64 -14.19
N LEU A 47 9.09 9.57 -13.78
CA LEU A 47 9.60 8.59 -12.82
C LEU A 47 10.54 7.59 -13.50
N CYS A 48 10.12 7.00 -14.61
CA CYS A 48 10.75 5.86 -15.29
C CYS A 48 11.92 6.30 -16.17
N THR A 49 12.96 6.80 -15.51
CA THR A 49 14.23 7.20 -16.14
C THR A 49 15.36 6.32 -15.63
N GLN A 50 16.43 6.20 -16.41
CA GLN A 50 17.60 5.41 -16.00
C GLN A 50 18.24 5.95 -14.70
N ASN A 51 18.24 7.26 -14.51
CA ASN A 51 18.75 7.88 -13.29
C ASN A 51 17.93 7.45 -12.06
N ASN A 52 16.60 7.48 -12.16
CA ASN A 52 15.73 7.04 -11.07
C ASN A 52 15.81 5.53 -10.85
N ARG A 53 15.93 4.73 -11.92
CA ARG A 53 16.16 3.29 -11.82
C ARG A 53 17.45 3.01 -11.03
N GLN A 54 18.54 3.70 -11.34
CA GLN A 54 19.79 3.58 -10.57
C GLN A 54 19.60 3.95 -9.10
N LEU A 55 18.88 5.04 -8.80
CA LEU A 55 18.61 5.45 -7.41
C LEU A 55 17.73 4.45 -6.64
N VAL A 56 16.75 3.83 -7.30
CA VAL A 56 15.82 2.90 -6.64
C VAL A 56 16.46 1.51 -6.49
N MET A 57 17.10 1.01 -7.54
CA MET A 57 17.60 -0.36 -7.61
C MET A 57 18.99 -0.52 -6.99
N HIS A 58 19.89 0.44 -7.20
CA HIS A 58 21.28 0.27 -6.82
C HIS A 58 21.54 0.54 -5.32
N ARG A 59 22.60 -0.07 -4.77
CA ARG A 59 23.00 0.11 -3.37
C ARG A 59 23.33 1.57 -3.03
N SER A 60 23.86 2.32 -3.99
CA SER A 60 24.23 3.73 -3.81
C SER A 60 23.03 4.63 -3.51
N GLY A 61 21.82 4.26 -3.95
CA GLY A 61 20.61 5.05 -3.71
C GLY A 61 19.93 4.80 -2.36
N ILE A 62 20.32 3.75 -1.62
CA ILE A 62 19.66 3.35 -0.36
C ILE A 62 19.65 4.48 0.67
N THR A 63 20.75 5.21 0.83
CA THR A 63 20.82 6.32 1.79
C THR A 63 19.81 7.43 1.45
N LEU A 64 19.63 7.72 0.15
CA LEU A 64 18.63 8.69 -0.29
C LEU A 64 17.22 8.16 -0.02
N LEU A 65 16.95 6.90 -0.38
CA LEU A 65 15.64 6.27 -0.13
C LEU A 65 15.27 6.34 1.36
N TYR A 66 16.18 5.96 2.26
CA TYR A 66 15.94 6.04 3.70
C TYR A 66 15.69 7.47 4.18
N ARG A 67 16.38 8.47 3.65
CA ARG A 67 16.09 9.87 3.98
C ARG A 67 14.70 10.26 3.52
N LEU A 68 14.33 9.94 2.28
CA LEU A 68 13.00 10.25 1.75
C LEU A 68 11.89 9.55 2.54
N PHE A 69 12.07 8.28 2.91
CA PHE A 69 11.11 7.52 3.71
C PHE A 69 10.87 8.12 5.09
N GLN A 70 11.88 8.71 5.73
CA GLN A 70 11.77 9.25 7.08
C GLN A 70 11.28 10.70 7.12
N HIS A 71 11.35 11.41 6.00
CA HIS A 71 11.18 12.85 6.03
C HIS A 71 9.69 13.21 6.03
N ASP A 72 9.24 13.98 7.03
CA ASP A 72 7.88 14.53 7.09
C ASP A 72 7.54 15.38 5.87
N ALA A 73 8.55 15.90 5.17
CA ALA A 73 8.36 16.60 3.91
C ALA A 73 7.71 15.70 2.84
N LEU A 74 7.87 14.37 2.90
CA LEU A 74 7.12 13.44 2.04
C LEU A 74 5.60 13.56 2.23
N CYS A 75 5.15 14.01 3.41
CA CYS A 75 3.75 14.32 3.71
C CYS A 75 3.35 15.75 3.37
N SER A 76 4.29 16.62 2.98
CA SER A 76 3.98 18.03 2.73
C SER A 76 3.21 18.18 1.42
N PRO A 77 2.06 18.90 1.43
CA PRO A 77 1.32 19.20 0.20
C PRO A 77 2.11 20.12 -0.75
N GLU A 78 3.13 20.83 -0.25
CA GLU A 78 3.98 21.73 -1.02
C GLU A 78 5.39 21.18 -1.26
N ILE A 79 5.54 19.84 -1.26
CA ILE A 79 6.85 19.19 -1.29
C ILE A 79 7.72 19.59 -2.50
N GLU A 80 7.09 19.94 -3.62
CA GLU A 80 7.77 20.40 -4.83
C GLU A 80 8.59 21.70 -4.60
N ARG A 81 8.30 22.47 -3.54
CA ARG A 81 9.08 23.66 -3.15
C ARG A 81 10.34 23.32 -2.36
N TYR A 82 10.37 22.18 -1.68
CA TYR A 82 11.42 21.83 -0.71
C TYR A 82 12.37 20.73 -1.21
N VAL A 83 11.96 19.99 -2.24
CA VAL A 83 12.75 18.90 -2.81
C VAL A 83 13.30 19.33 -4.17
N PRO A 84 14.59 19.09 -4.44
CA PRO A 84 15.17 19.35 -5.76
C PRO A 84 14.34 18.70 -6.87
N SER A 85 14.16 19.43 -7.98
CA SER A 85 13.30 19.01 -9.11
C SER A 85 13.56 17.57 -9.59
N ARG A 86 14.83 17.16 -9.59
CA ARG A 86 15.29 15.80 -9.94
C ARG A 86 14.70 14.66 -9.08
N HIS A 87 14.14 14.96 -7.90
CA HIS A 87 13.58 13.97 -6.98
C HIS A 87 12.05 14.05 -6.89
N ILE A 88 11.40 15.01 -7.55
CA ILE A 88 9.94 15.22 -7.46
C ILE A 88 9.17 13.96 -7.88
N SER A 89 9.57 13.30 -8.97
CA SER A 89 8.89 12.08 -9.41
C SER A 89 9.06 10.92 -8.43
N LEU A 90 10.23 10.78 -7.80
CA LEU A 90 10.47 9.78 -6.74
C LEU A 90 9.63 10.07 -5.49
N VAL A 91 9.50 11.34 -5.09
CA VAL A 91 8.65 11.73 -3.97
C VAL A 91 7.20 11.42 -4.26
N TRP A 92 6.70 11.82 -5.43
CA TRP A 92 5.34 11.48 -5.87
C TRP A 92 5.10 9.97 -5.83
N PHE A 93 6.07 9.18 -6.31
CA PHE A 93 5.97 7.73 -6.32
C PHE A 93 5.85 7.15 -4.90
N MET A 94 6.64 7.66 -3.96
CA MET A 94 6.55 7.24 -2.55
C MET A 94 5.26 7.71 -1.85
N GLN A 95 4.74 8.88 -2.22
CA GLN A 95 3.42 9.34 -1.76
C GLN A 95 2.31 8.45 -2.31
N ALA A 96 2.40 8.03 -3.57
CA ALA A 96 1.47 7.10 -4.20
C ALA A 96 1.45 5.73 -3.50
N LEU A 97 2.61 5.28 -2.99
CA LEU A 97 2.74 4.10 -2.12
C LEU A 97 2.22 4.32 -0.68
N GLN A 98 1.65 5.50 -0.40
CA GLN A 98 1.05 5.86 0.88
C GLN A 98 2.02 5.88 2.06
N TYR A 99 3.32 6.10 1.81
CA TYR A 99 4.30 6.18 2.90
C TYR A 99 4.05 7.34 3.84
N CYS A 100 3.40 8.42 3.39
CA CYS A 100 2.99 9.48 4.30
C CYS A 100 2.02 8.98 5.38
N GLU A 101 0.96 8.27 4.98
CA GLU A 101 -0.02 7.75 5.92
C GLU A 101 0.62 6.74 6.88
N VAL A 102 1.49 5.88 6.36
CA VAL A 102 2.26 4.91 7.17
C VAL A 102 3.10 5.64 8.21
N ASN A 103 3.84 6.68 7.80
CA ASN A 103 4.64 7.49 8.73
C ASN A 103 3.76 8.20 9.76
N HIS A 104 2.60 8.71 9.36
CA HIS A 104 1.67 9.36 10.28
C HIS A 104 1.22 8.38 11.38
N VAL A 105 0.86 7.15 11.02
CA VAL A 105 0.47 6.13 12.00
C VAL A 105 1.63 5.76 12.92
N LEU A 106 2.81 5.51 12.37
CA LEU A 106 3.94 5.02 13.16
C LEU A 106 4.52 6.12 14.06
N ASN A 107 4.68 7.34 13.56
CA ASN A 107 5.28 8.42 14.35
C ASN A 107 4.31 8.98 15.39
N TRP A 108 3.01 9.04 15.09
CA TRP A 108 2.05 9.75 15.95
C TRP A 108 1.07 8.85 16.69
N LYS A 109 0.65 7.72 16.10
CA LYS A 109 -0.37 6.84 16.70
C LYS A 109 0.23 5.63 17.40
N ARG A 110 1.38 5.14 16.95
CA ARG A 110 2.05 3.92 17.44
C ARG A 110 3.58 4.05 17.44
N PRO A 111 4.16 5.00 18.19
CA PRO A 111 5.60 5.29 18.21
C PRO A 111 6.48 4.10 18.63
N GLU A 112 5.91 3.12 19.32
CA GLU A 112 6.56 1.88 19.73
C GLU A 112 6.78 0.88 18.58
N ILE A 113 6.15 1.08 17.43
CA ILE A 113 6.29 0.19 16.26
C ILE A 113 7.39 0.72 15.33
N HIS A 114 8.43 -0.08 15.15
CA HIS A 114 9.50 0.22 14.20
C HIS A 114 9.21 -0.38 12.82
N TYR A 115 9.25 0.47 11.80
CA TYR A 115 9.07 0.04 10.41
C TYR A 115 10.25 -0.80 9.91
N ASN A 116 9.95 -1.92 9.24
CA ASN A 116 10.98 -2.72 8.56
C ASN A 116 11.48 -2.01 7.30
N ARG A 117 12.57 -1.26 7.43
CA ARG A 117 13.18 -0.48 6.33
C ARG A 117 13.57 -1.33 5.12
N THR A 118 13.99 -2.58 5.35
CA THR A 118 14.30 -3.53 4.27
C THR A 118 13.06 -3.84 3.45
N PHE A 119 11.93 -4.09 4.12
CA PHE A 119 10.65 -4.26 3.44
C PHE A 119 10.29 -3.00 2.61
N GLN A 120 10.46 -1.79 3.14
CA GLN A 120 10.19 -0.53 2.40
C GLN A 120 10.97 -0.47 1.09
N VAL A 121 12.27 -0.78 1.15
CA VAL A 121 13.15 -0.72 -0.02
C VAL A 121 12.69 -1.76 -1.04
N LEU A 122 12.43 -3.00 -0.60
CA LEU A 122 12.07 -4.08 -1.50
C LEU A 122 10.71 -3.88 -2.15
N ILE A 123 9.69 -3.40 -1.41
CA ILE A 123 8.39 -3.07 -1.99
C ILE A 123 8.48 -1.85 -2.91
N THR A 124 9.29 -0.84 -2.59
CA THR A 124 9.53 0.32 -3.47
C THR A 124 10.19 -0.11 -4.78
N ARG A 125 11.18 -1.00 -4.73
CA ARG A 125 11.86 -1.54 -5.92
C ARG A 125 10.90 -2.35 -6.78
N ALA A 126 10.14 -3.25 -6.17
CA ALA A 126 9.19 -4.10 -6.90
C ALA A 126 8.11 -3.25 -7.59
N ALA A 127 7.54 -2.29 -6.86
CA ALA A 127 6.60 -1.33 -7.41
C ALA A 127 7.19 -0.54 -8.57
N PHE A 128 8.43 -0.04 -8.44
CA PHE A 128 9.10 0.72 -9.50
C PHE A 128 9.28 -0.13 -10.76
N ALA A 129 9.80 -1.35 -10.60
CA ALA A 129 10.01 -2.26 -11.72
C ALA A 129 8.70 -2.57 -12.46
N LEU A 130 7.61 -2.78 -11.73
CA LEU A 130 6.30 -3.05 -12.33
C LEU A 130 5.72 -1.84 -13.07
N VAL A 131 5.67 -0.67 -12.43
CA VAL A 131 5.06 0.53 -13.04
C VAL A 131 5.91 1.09 -14.20
N CYS A 132 7.22 0.86 -14.17
CA CYS A 132 8.14 1.23 -15.25
C CYS A 132 8.38 0.12 -16.27
N GLN A 133 7.70 -1.03 -16.15
CA GLN A 133 7.82 -2.18 -17.06
C GLN A 133 9.24 -2.76 -17.15
N GLU A 134 10.05 -2.59 -16.11
CA GLU A 134 11.40 -3.15 -15.97
C GLU A 134 11.32 -4.56 -15.36
N ILE A 135 10.57 -5.48 -15.99
CA ILE A 135 10.24 -6.81 -15.43
C ILE A 135 11.50 -7.63 -15.12
N ASN A 136 12.57 -7.43 -15.89
CA ASN A 136 13.87 -8.08 -15.66
C ASN A 136 14.45 -7.77 -14.26
N ASP A 137 14.16 -6.58 -13.71
CA ASP A 137 14.61 -6.21 -12.36
C ASP A 137 13.94 -7.02 -11.27
N ILE A 138 12.73 -7.54 -11.51
CA ILE A 138 12.04 -8.38 -10.54
C ILE A 138 12.85 -9.64 -10.25
N ASN A 139 13.31 -10.31 -11.32
CA ASN A 139 14.10 -11.54 -11.19
C ASN A 139 15.52 -11.22 -10.70
N LEU A 140 16.17 -10.20 -11.28
CA LEU A 140 17.55 -9.83 -10.94
C LEU A 140 17.72 -9.50 -9.45
N TYR A 141 16.75 -8.83 -8.84
CA TYR A 141 16.81 -8.39 -7.45
C TYR A 141 15.98 -9.26 -6.49
N GLY A 142 15.43 -10.39 -6.97
CA GLY A 142 14.64 -11.31 -6.13
C GLY A 142 13.38 -10.67 -5.53
N LEU A 143 12.68 -9.85 -6.31
CA LEU A 143 11.56 -9.02 -5.86
C LEU A 143 10.20 -9.68 -6.02
N MET A 144 10.14 -10.95 -6.43
CA MET A 144 8.92 -11.64 -6.83
C MET A 144 7.77 -11.50 -5.82
N LYS A 145 8.02 -11.85 -4.55
CA LYS A 145 7.03 -11.73 -3.48
C LYS A 145 6.48 -10.30 -3.32
N TYR A 146 7.34 -9.30 -3.47
CA TYR A 146 6.97 -7.89 -3.32
C TYR A 146 6.22 -7.39 -4.56
N ALA A 147 6.55 -7.91 -5.74
CA ALA A 147 5.85 -7.63 -6.98
C ALA A 147 4.40 -8.13 -6.91
N ASP A 148 4.20 -9.38 -6.46
CA ASP A 148 2.87 -9.94 -6.24
C ASP A 148 2.07 -9.09 -5.26
N LEU A 149 2.69 -8.71 -4.14
CA LEU A 149 2.04 -7.85 -3.15
C LEU A 149 1.60 -6.51 -3.75
N PHE A 150 2.46 -5.88 -4.53
CA PHE A 150 2.12 -4.63 -5.21
C PHE A 150 0.97 -4.82 -6.20
N ARG A 151 0.96 -5.91 -6.98
CA ARG A 151 -0.13 -6.24 -7.91
C ARG A 151 -1.46 -6.40 -7.17
N ILE A 152 -1.49 -7.19 -6.10
CA ILE A 152 -2.70 -7.37 -5.27
C ILE A 152 -3.22 -6.00 -4.80
N LEU A 153 -2.34 -5.10 -4.38
CA LEU A 153 -2.76 -3.80 -3.88
C LEU A 153 -3.23 -2.85 -5.00
N PHE A 154 -2.53 -2.80 -6.14
CA PHE A 154 -2.63 -1.68 -7.09
C PHE A 154 -3.00 -2.05 -8.53
N GLU A 155 -3.12 -3.32 -8.90
CA GLU A 155 -3.56 -3.73 -10.25
C GLU A 155 -5.09 -3.62 -10.37
N ASP A 156 -5.60 -2.90 -11.37
CA ASP A 156 -7.02 -2.49 -11.47
C ASP A 156 -8.01 -3.67 -11.44
N ASN A 157 -7.71 -4.77 -12.13
CA ASN A 157 -8.57 -5.94 -12.20
C ASN A 157 -7.96 -7.16 -11.49
N ASN A 158 -7.43 -6.98 -10.28
CA ASN A 158 -6.85 -8.07 -9.51
C ASN A 158 -7.92 -8.89 -8.75
N THR A 159 -7.99 -10.19 -9.07
CA THR A 159 -8.97 -11.12 -8.47
C THR A 159 -8.75 -11.30 -6.97
N ASP A 160 -7.49 -11.40 -6.51
CA ASP A 160 -7.19 -11.59 -5.09
C ASP A 160 -7.64 -10.37 -4.27
N ARG A 161 -7.40 -9.15 -4.78
CA ARG A 161 -7.91 -7.94 -4.12
C ARG A 161 -9.42 -7.98 -3.96
N ARG A 162 -10.15 -8.39 -5.00
CA ARG A 162 -11.61 -8.49 -4.95
C ARG A 162 -12.07 -9.47 -3.85
N ILE A 163 -11.41 -10.63 -3.76
CA ILE A 163 -11.70 -11.64 -2.73
C ILE A 163 -11.41 -11.08 -1.33
N ILE A 164 -10.26 -10.44 -1.13
CA ILE A 164 -9.88 -9.86 0.17
C ILE A 164 -10.87 -8.77 0.58
N CYS A 165 -11.21 -7.84 -0.31
CA CYS A 165 -12.20 -6.79 -0.05
C CYS A 165 -13.56 -7.37 0.37
N GLN A 166 -14.03 -8.39 -0.36
CA GLN A 166 -15.30 -9.04 -0.06
C GLN A 166 -15.27 -9.73 1.31
N GLN A 167 -14.17 -10.41 1.65
CA GLN A 167 -14.02 -11.04 2.96
C GLN A 167 -14.06 -10.01 4.10
N ILE A 168 -13.36 -8.88 3.96
CA ILE A 168 -13.40 -7.80 4.96
C ILE A 168 -14.81 -7.24 5.12
N GLN A 169 -15.53 -7.01 4.02
CA GLN A 169 -16.92 -6.55 4.07
C GLN A 169 -17.82 -7.55 4.82
N ASN A 170 -17.70 -8.83 4.51
CA ASN A 170 -18.48 -9.88 5.17
C ASN A 170 -18.19 -9.95 6.68
N THR A 171 -16.91 -9.93 7.07
CA THR A 171 -16.51 -9.94 8.48
C THR A 171 -16.99 -8.70 9.22
N ASN A 172 -16.85 -7.51 8.64
CA ASN A 172 -17.31 -6.27 9.27
C ASN A 172 -18.84 -6.25 9.41
N ASN A 173 -19.57 -6.75 8.42
CA ASN A 173 -21.03 -6.87 8.50
C ASN A 173 -21.44 -7.81 9.64
N ASP A 174 -20.81 -8.98 9.75
CA ASP A 174 -21.07 -9.93 10.86
C ASP A 174 -20.79 -9.28 12.23
N LEU A 175 -19.64 -8.63 12.41
CA LEU A 175 -19.31 -7.92 13.64
C LEU A 175 -20.31 -6.81 13.97
N PHE A 176 -20.70 -6.01 12.98
CA PHE A 176 -21.68 -4.94 13.15
C PHE A 176 -23.04 -5.48 13.58
N GLN A 177 -23.52 -6.58 12.98
CA GLN A 177 -24.78 -7.21 13.38
C GLN A 177 -24.72 -7.73 14.82
N ARG A 178 -23.59 -8.30 15.25
CA ARG A 178 -23.39 -8.73 16.65
C ARG A 178 -23.43 -7.55 17.62
N CYS A 179 -22.85 -6.40 17.26
CA CYS A 179 -22.93 -5.19 18.08
C CYS A 179 -24.35 -4.61 18.17
N LEU A 180 -25.16 -4.73 17.12
CA LEU A 180 -26.55 -4.27 17.13
C LEU A 180 -27.53 -5.25 17.79
N ALA A 181 -27.16 -6.53 17.91
CA ALA A 181 -27.97 -7.55 18.57
C ALA A 181 -28.17 -7.29 20.09
N ASP A 182 -27.41 -6.35 20.68
CA ASP A 182 -27.61 -5.86 22.05
C ASP A 182 -28.71 -4.78 22.17
N LYS A 183 -29.49 -4.50 21.12
CA LYS A 183 -30.78 -3.82 21.32
C LYS A 183 -31.79 -4.81 21.92
N PRO A 184 -32.34 -4.54 23.12
CA PRO A 184 -33.36 -5.39 23.72
C PRO A 184 -34.69 -5.16 22.99
N ASN A 185 -34.82 -5.66 21.76
CA ASN A 185 -36.11 -5.74 21.11
C ASN A 185 -36.84 -6.97 21.64
N ASN A 186 -37.88 -6.70 22.44
CA ASN A 186 -39.03 -7.56 22.71
C ASN A 186 -38.89 -8.76 23.68
N LYS A 187 -38.06 -8.67 24.73
CA LYS A 187 -38.26 -9.53 25.93
C LYS A 187 -39.10 -8.89 27.05
N LEU A 188 -39.49 -7.62 26.91
CA LEU A 188 -40.34 -6.92 27.88
C LEU A 188 -41.85 -7.09 27.67
N TYR A 189 -42.29 -7.83 26.65
CA TYR A 189 -43.72 -8.10 26.39
C TYR A 189 -44.24 -9.45 26.89
N LEU A 190 -43.42 -10.21 27.65
CA LEU A 190 -43.81 -11.50 28.23
C LEU A 190 -43.99 -11.47 29.76
N LEU A 191 -43.92 -10.32 30.41
CA LEU A 191 -44.14 -10.18 31.86
C LEU A 191 -45.50 -9.55 32.26
N ASN A 192 -46.43 -9.37 31.31
CA ASN A 192 -47.81 -8.95 31.62
C ASN A 192 -48.87 -10.04 31.38
N LYS A 193 -48.45 -11.30 31.28
CA LYS A 193 -49.35 -12.47 31.33
C LYS A 193 -48.62 -13.60 32.02
N VAL A 194 -48.57 -13.57 33.34
CA VAL A 194 -48.64 -14.71 34.28
C VAL A 194 -48.42 -14.10 35.68
N PHE A 195 -49.56 -13.89 36.36
CA PHE A 195 -49.80 -13.41 37.74
C PHE A 195 -49.57 -11.94 38.07
#